data_AF-A0AAP3DJ42-F1
#
_entry.id   AF-A0AAP3DJ42-F1
#
_cell.length_a   1.000
_cell.length_b   1.000
_cell.length_c   1.000
_cell.angle_alpha   90.00
_cell.angle_beta   90.00
_cell.angle_gamma   90.00
#
_symmetry.space_group_name_H-M   'P 1'
#
loop_
_entity.id
_entity.type
_entity.pdbx_description
1 polymer ?
#
loop_
_entity_poly.entity_id
_entity_poly.type
_entity_poly.pdbx_seq_one_letter_code
_entity_poly.pdbx_strand_id
1 'polypeptide(L)'
;MTWSKPGKTAYVTTNVLGDLSDQPTPDDLNTSLVSTHFVPNTLRRGNKRKGFSSSAAYRNADHSFGLSHSHDQLVTSYSTGKVKKLPNEIERPLQSFLNGLQNLIGSQLVGFYLYGSIALDAYIPGESDIDFLCVTDGDLQEVDMWLIEKLFFEQMAIHPILAKLEGNFLASHRLTLHNRCECAQCFEEAYLLKSPRDWNAITLLLLRSRGIPLLGPDASEIIPEVSSQELANNMMGNLLYFELNMEHYFHKGLNDQVFVVLTLCRILHTMHTGEIVSKQAAAESVLSRVPALGKVIIKRALRVWEKRPDAVKIAKAGTDLAPKDKLLEFVSIMKKLALD
;
A
#
# COMPACT_ATOMS: atom_id res chain seq x y z
N MET A 1 -3.93 24.29 -6.95
CA MET A 1 -2.68 23.49 -6.96
C MET A 1 -2.24 23.30 -5.54
N THR A 2 -2.63 22.20 -4.92
CA THR A 2 -2.13 21.78 -3.61
C THR A 2 -1.63 20.36 -3.82
N TRP A 3 -0.30 20.27 -3.93
CA TRP A 3 0.42 19.02 -4.06
C TRP A 3 0.21 18.19 -2.78
N SER A 4 -0.10 16.91 -3.00
CA SER A 4 -0.22 15.85 -2.02
C SER A 4 0.96 15.83 -1.04
N LYS A 5 0.68 15.79 0.26
CA LYS A 5 1.70 15.48 1.28
C LYS A 5 2.14 14.01 1.12
N PRO A 6 3.41 13.70 0.84
CA PRO A 6 3.92 12.35 0.97
C PRO A 6 4.20 12.09 2.45
N GLY A 7 3.31 11.35 3.10
CA GLY A 7 3.40 11.16 4.54
C GLY A 7 2.71 9.87 4.97
N LYS A 8 3.28 8.71 4.59
CA LYS A 8 3.35 7.46 5.36
C LYS A 8 3.64 6.23 4.50
N THR A 9 3.48 6.31 3.18
CA THR A 9 3.79 5.20 2.26
C THR A 9 5.17 5.38 1.65
N ALA A 10 6.18 5.03 2.44
CA ALA A 10 7.54 4.86 1.99
C ALA A 10 7.74 3.44 1.47
N TYR A 11 7.40 3.19 0.22
CA TYR A 11 7.86 2.00 -0.48
C TYR A 11 8.56 2.44 -1.77
N VAL A 12 9.79 1.97 -1.97
CA VAL A 12 10.59 2.24 -3.17
C VAL A 12 10.65 1.00 -4.04
N THR A 13 10.40 1.21 -5.32
CA THR A 13 10.54 0.17 -6.34
C THR A 13 11.98 -0.04 -6.78
N THR A 14 12.17 -1.20 -7.39
CA THR A 14 13.40 -1.77 -7.92
C THR A 14 14.02 -1.04 -9.12
N ASN A 15 13.40 0.04 -9.61
CA ASN A 15 13.90 0.76 -10.79
C ASN A 15 14.92 1.87 -10.47
N VAL A 16 15.28 2.09 -9.20
CA VAL A 16 16.34 3.05 -8.85
C VAL A 16 17.72 2.62 -9.38
N LEU A 17 17.90 1.35 -9.75
CA LEU A 17 19.15 0.86 -10.34
C LEU A 17 19.27 1.10 -11.85
N GLY A 18 18.17 1.44 -12.55
CA GLY A 18 18.19 1.72 -14.00
C GLY A 18 18.50 3.17 -14.36
N ASP A 19 18.14 4.12 -13.48
CA ASP A 19 18.30 5.56 -13.74
C ASP A 19 19.70 6.12 -13.37
N LEU A 20 20.64 5.26 -12.96
CA LEU A 20 22.03 5.64 -12.66
C LEU A 20 23.00 5.42 -13.83
N SER A 21 22.54 4.90 -14.97
CA SER A 21 23.39 4.69 -16.15
C SER A 21 23.33 5.78 -17.22
N ASP A 22 22.41 6.74 -17.13
CA ASP A 22 22.29 7.85 -18.09
C ASP A 22 22.50 9.21 -17.42
N GLN A 23 23.77 9.56 -17.22
CA GLN A 23 24.20 10.94 -17.01
C GLN A 23 25.13 11.33 -18.16
N PRO A 24 24.79 12.34 -18.99
CA PRO A 24 25.72 12.82 -20.01
C PRO A 24 26.85 13.62 -19.36
N THR A 25 28.07 13.36 -19.80
CA THR A 25 29.28 14.11 -19.44
C THR A 25 29.20 15.57 -19.91
N PRO A 26 29.71 16.54 -19.14
CA PRO A 26 29.65 17.95 -19.52
C PRO A 26 30.83 18.30 -20.43
N ASP A 27 30.55 18.49 -21.73
CA ASP A 27 31.32 19.37 -22.62
C ASP A 27 30.48 19.61 -23.88
N ASP A 28 29.85 20.79 -23.96
CA ASP A 28 30.01 21.69 -25.10
C ASP A 28 29.20 22.99 -24.90
N LEU A 29 29.94 24.09 -24.92
CA LEU A 29 29.46 25.46 -24.91
C LEU A 29 28.96 25.90 -26.29
N ASN A 30 28.07 26.91 -26.26
CA ASN A 30 27.72 27.86 -27.33
C ASN A 30 26.74 27.35 -28.41
N THR A 31 25.54 27.92 -28.58
CA THR A 31 25.34 29.31 -29.03
C THR A 31 23.84 29.68 -29.16
N SER A 32 23.60 31.00 -29.11
CA SER A 32 22.51 31.77 -29.72
C SER A 32 21.16 31.92 -28.99
N LEU A 33 21.01 33.15 -28.49
CA LEU A 33 19.77 33.88 -28.23
C LEU A 33 18.89 33.96 -29.50
N VAL A 34 17.56 33.84 -29.35
CA VAL A 34 16.58 34.82 -29.87
C VAL A 34 15.29 34.75 -29.05
N SER A 35 14.89 35.90 -28.54
CA SER A 35 13.62 36.21 -27.88
C SER A 35 12.47 36.35 -28.89
N THR A 36 11.25 35.90 -28.58
CA THR A 36 10.03 36.60 -29.02
C THR A 36 8.87 36.37 -28.05
N HIS A 37 8.24 37.48 -27.65
CA HIS A 37 6.95 37.55 -26.98
C HIS A 37 5.81 37.19 -27.94
N PHE A 38 4.73 36.56 -27.45
CA PHE A 38 3.36 37.00 -27.77
C PHE A 38 2.30 36.46 -26.78
N VAL A 39 1.27 37.29 -26.60
CA VAL A 39 0.20 37.33 -25.58
C VAL A 39 -1.06 36.53 -26.05
N PRO A 40 -1.96 36.09 -25.15
CA PRO A 40 -2.93 35.02 -25.41
C PRO A 40 -4.26 35.54 -25.95
N ASN A 41 -5.02 34.64 -26.62
CA ASN A 41 -6.41 34.90 -26.98
C ASN A 41 -7.34 33.80 -26.48
N THR A 42 -8.32 34.25 -25.69
CA THR A 42 -9.57 33.59 -25.32
C THR A 42 -10.46 33.31 -26.54
N LEU A 43 -11.27 32.23 -26.54
CA LEU A 43 -12.73 32.28 -26.76
C LEU A 43 -13.41 30.89 -26.83
N ARG A 44 -14.42 30.74 -25.96
CA ARG A 44 -15.79 30.18 -26.14
C ARG A 44 -16.06 28.83 -26.83
N ARG A 45 -16.63 27.95 -25.98
CA ARG A 45 -17.88 27.14 -26.14
C ARG A 45 -18.51 26.99 -27.54
N GLY A 46 -18.76 25.73 -27.91
CA GLY A 46 -19.77 25.33 -28.89
C GLY A 46 -20.25 23.89 -28.69
N ASN A 47 -21.48 23.74 -28.21
CA ASN A 47 -22.27 22.50 -28.18
C ASN A 47 -22.48 21.93 -29.61
N LYS A 48 -22.52 20.58 -29.76
CA LYS A 48 -23.57 19.89 -30.53
C LYS A 48 -23.51 18.34 -30.39
N ARG A 49 -24.69 17.79 -30.15
CA ARG A 49 -25.08 16.37 -30.05
C ARG A 49 -24.90 15.58 -31.36
N LYS A 50 -24.72 14.25 -31.22
CA LYS A 50 -25.26 13.09 -31.98
C LYS A 50 -24.50 11.86 -31.44
N GLY A 51 -25.06 10.84 -30.78
CA GLY A 51 -26.22 10.03 -31.12
C GLY A 51 -25.72 8.76 -31.81
N PHE A 52 -25.59 7.64 -31.10
CA PHE A 52 -25.63 6.29 -31.66
C PHE A 52 -26.04 5.26 -30.60
N SER A 53 -26.92 4.36 -31.02
CA SER A 53 -27.60 3.33 -30.24
C SER A 53 -26.82 2.02 -30.17
N SER A 54 -26.99 1.33 -29.05
CA SER A 54 -27.17 -0.14 -28.89
C SER A 54 -26.41 -1.12 -29.80
N SER A 55 -25.70 -2.06 -29.19
CA SER A 55 -26.09 -3.48 -29.27
C SER A 55 -25.41 -4.32 -28.20
N ALA A 56 -26.24 -5.07 -27.47
CA ALA A 56 -25.87 -6.23 -26.72
C ALA A 56 -25.84 -7.44 -27.66
N ALA A 57 -24.90 -8.36 -27.44
CA ALA A 57 -25.03 -9.82 -27.58
C ALA A 57 -23.68 -10.43 -27.97
N TYR A 58 -23.09 -11.23 -27.08
CA TYR A 58 -22.51 -12.51 -27.49
C TYR A 58 -22.72 -13.53 -26.37
N ARG A 59 -23.28 -14.67 -26.78
CA ARG A 59 -23.65 -15.84 -25.98
C ARG A 59 -22.52 -16.87 -26.00
N ASN A 60 -22.45 -17.61 -24.90
CA ASN A 60 -22.02 -19.00 -24.71
C ASN A 60 -21.60 -19.80 -25.95
N ALA A 61 -20.43 -20.43 -25.83
CA ALA A 61 -20.14 -21.69 -26.51
C ALA A 61 -19.48 -22.65 -25.50
N ASP A 62 -20.23 -23.68 -25.13
CA ASP A 62 -19.76 -24.89 -24.47
C ASP A 62 -18.82 -25.65 -25.40
N HIS A 63 -17.65 -26.04 -24.91
CA HIS A 63 -16.90 -27.15 -25.48
C HIS A 63 -16.32 -28.03 -24.38
N SER A 64 -17.01 -29.14 -24.14
CA SER A 64 -16.52 -30.32 -23.47
C SER A 64 -15.50 -31.07 -24.34
N PHE A 65 -14.31 -31.34 -23.80
CA PHE A 65 -13.47 -32.48 -24.21
C PHE A 65 -12.76 -33.04 -22.98
N GLY A 66 -12.89 -34.34 -22.77
CA GLY A 66 -12.22 -35.09 -21.71
C GLY A 66 -11.11 -36.00 -22.21
N LEU A 67 -10.49 -36.69 -21.23
CA LEU A 67 -9.44 -37.74 -21.26
C LEU A 67 -8.05 -37.20 -20.84
N SER A 68 -7.62 -37.39 -19.57
CA SER A 68 -7.09 -38.58 -18.87
C SER A 68 -5.58 -38.81 -19.05
N HIS A 69 -4.78 -38.58 -17.99
CA HIS A 69 -3.92 -39.57 -17.31
C HIS A 69 -2.92 -38.95 -16.30
N SER A 70 -3.18 -39.23 -15.02
CA SER A 70 -2.31 -39.75 -13.95
C SER A 70 -0.81 -39.39 -13.79
N HIS A 71 -0.50 -39.10 -12.50
CA HIS A 71 0.78 -39.03 -11.77
C HIS A 71 1.49 -37.66 -11.89
N ASP A 72 1.73 -36.89 -10.82
CA ASP A 72 2.42 -37.32 -9.60
C ASP A 72 1.98 -36.54 -8.35
N GLN A 73 2.11 -37.19 -7.19
CA GLN A 73 1.69 -36.73 -5.88
C GLN A 73 2.61 -35.63 -5.31
N LEU A 74 2.03 -34.51 -4.90
CA LEU A 74 2.45 -33.70 -3.72
C LEU A 74 1.29 -32.73 -3.42
N VAL A 75 0.18 -33.26 -2.93
CA VAL A 75 -0.94 -32.47 -2.41
C VAL A 75 -0.58 -32.05 -0.99
N THR A 76 0.06 -30.89 -0.85
CA THR A 76 0.06 -30.16 0.40
C THR A 76 -1.38 -29.70 0.63
N SER A 77 -2.02 -30.24 1.68
CA SER A 77 -3.38 -29.90 2.06
C SER A 77 -3.49 -28.41 2.37
N TYR A 78 -4.02 -27.63 1.44
CA TYR A 78 -4.52 -26.29 1.75
C TYR A 78 -5.72 -26.46 2.67
N SER A 79 -5.49 -26.25 3.97
CA SER A 79 -6.55 -26.10 4.96
C SER A 79 -7.52 -25.04 4.45
N THR A 80 -8.77 -25.43 4.19
CA THR A 80 -9.91 -24.52 4.05
C THR A 80 -9.90 -23.55 5.23
N GLY A 81 -9.45 -22.32 4.99
CA GLY A 81 -9.18 -21.34 6.03
C GLY A 81 -10.43 -21.02 6.83
N LYS A 82 -10.33 -21.06 8.16
CA LYS A 82 -11.38 -20.52 9.03
C LYS A 82 -11.67 -19.08 8.61
N VAL A 83 -12.93 -18.78 8.32
CA VAL A 83 -13.39 -17.41 8.06
C VAL A 83 -12.98 -16.54 9.23
N LYS A 84 -12.08 -15.58 8.96
CA LYS A 84 -11.59 -14.65 9.98
C LYS A 84 -12.72 -13.69 10.33
N LYS A 85 -13.24 -13.81 11.56
CA LYS A 85 -14.29 -12.92 12.05
C LYS A 85 -13.71 -11.55 12.32
N LEU A 86 -14.19 -10.54 11.60
CA LEU A 86 -13.80 -9.15 11.83
C LEU A 86 -14.41 -8.63 13.13
N PRO A 87 -13.76 -7.66 13.81
CA PRO A 87 -14.42 -6.91 14.87
C PRO A 87 -15.71 -6.28 14.36
N ASN A 88 -16.81 -6.39 15.12
CA ASN A 88 -18.12 -5.84 14.72
C ASN A 88 -18.06 -4.33 14.39
N GLU A 89 -17.16 -3.60 15.06
CA GLU A 89 -16.93 -2.17 14.84
C GLU A 89 -16.38 -1.87 13.43
N ILE A 90 -15.74 -2.84 12.78
CA ILE A 90 -15.23 -2.77 11.41
C ILE A 90 -16.23 -3.41 10.44
N GLU A 91 -16.73 -4.60 10.79
CA GLU A 91 -17.54 -5.44 9.90
C GLU A 91 -18.79 -4.71 9.40
N ARG A 92 -19.57 -4.10 10.31
CA ARG A 92 -20.83 -3.44 9.92
C ARG A 92 -20.60 -2.21 9.04
N PRO A 93 -19.70 -1.25 9.40
CA PRO A 93 -19.39 -0.13 8.52
C PRO A 93 -18.87 -0.54 7.15
N LEU A 94 -17.99 -1.54 7.09
CA LEU A 94 -17.47 -2.03 5.82
C LEU A 94 -18.55 -2.68 4.97
N GLN A 95 -19.44 -3.48 5.57
CA GLN A 95 -20.56 -4.07 4.84
C GLN A 95 -21.51 -2.99 4.30
N SER A 96 -21.77 -1.94 5.09
CA SER A 96 -22.60 -0.80 4.64
C SER A 96 -21.96 -0.08 3.45
N PHE A 97 -20.65 0.22 3.54
CA PHE A 97 -19.90 0.85 2.46
C PHE A 97 -19.85 -0.05 1.21
N LEU A 98 -19.58 -1.35 1.38
CA LEU A 98 -19.55 -2.33 0.31
C LEU A 98 -20.91 -2.46 -0.40
N ASN A 99 -22.01 -2.50 0.34
CA ASN A 99 -23.36 -2.50 -0.24
C ASN A 99 -23.61 -1.22 -1.04
N GLY A 100 -23.14 -0.07 -0.55
CA GLY A 100 -23.17 1.19 -1.28
C GLY A 100 -22.40 1.11 -2.60
N LEU A 101 -21.19 0.56 -2.59
CA LEU A 101 -20.39 0.35 -3.80
C LEU A 101 -21.10 -0.58 -4.79
N GLN A 102 -21.65 -1.70 -4.32
CA GLN A 102 -22.41 -2.64 -5.16
C GLN A 102 -23.61 -1.95 -5.84
N ASN A 103 -24.31 -1.06 -5.13
CA ASN A 103 -25.43 -0.31 -5.71
C ASN A 103 -24.98 0.73 -6.74
N LEU A 104 -23.80 1.32 -6.56
CA LEU A 104 -23.28 2.36 -7.45
C LEU A 104 -22.68 1.81 -8.74
N ILE A 105 -21.77 0.84 -8.61
CA ILE A 105 -20.96 0.35 -9.74
C ILE A 105 -21.30 -1.08 -10.16
N GLY A 106 -22.24 -1.74 -9.46
CA GLY A 106 -22.86 -2.99 -9.89
C GLY A 106 -21.84 -4.10 -10.20
N SER A 107 -21.98 -4.72 -11.36
CA SER A 107 -21.10 -5.78 -11.84
C SER A 107 -19.67 -5.32 -12.11
N GLN A 108 -19.41 -4.00 -12.13
CA GLN A 108 -18.05 -3.49 -12.24
C GLN A 108 -17.26 -3.74 -10.96
N LEU A 109 -17.90 -3.94 -9.81
CA LEU A 109 -17.21 -4.32 -8.57
C LEU A 109 -16.88 -5.82 -8.59
N VAL A 110 -15.61 -6.15 -8.85
CA VAL A 110 -15.12 -7.52 -8.96
C VAL A 110 -14.71 -8.09 -7.61
N GLY A 111 -14.12 -7.26 -6.75
CA GLY A 111 -13.74 -7.73 -5.42
C GLY A 111 -13.42 -6.60 -4.45
N PHE A 112 -13.47 -6.92 -3.16
CA PHE A 112 -13.13 -6.02 -2.08
C PHE A 112 -12.38 -6.83 -1.01
N TYR A 113 -11.11 -6.48 -0.80
CA TYR A 113 -10.19 -7.26 0.02
C TYR A 113 -9.61 -6.40 1.13
N LEU A 114 -9.57 -6.92 2.34
CA LEU A 114 -8.80 -6.32 3.43
C LEU A 114 -7.42 -6.93 3.51
N TYR A 115 -6.42 -6.11 3.83
CA TYR A 115 -5.06 -6.56 4.11
C TYR A 115 -4.50 -5.87 5.36
N GLY A 116 -3.18 -5.75 5.43
CA GLY A 116 -2.51 -4.95 6.44
C GLY A 116 -2.65 -5.51 7.85
N SER A 117 -2.81 -4.61 8.84
CA SER A 117 -2.84 -4.98 10.26
C SER A 117 -3.98 -5.95 10.60
N ILE A 118 -5.14 -5.80 9.94
CA ILE A 118 -6.29 -6.68 10.09
C ILE A 118 -5.91 -8.09 9.63
N ALA A 119 -5.39 -8.25 8.41
CA ALA A 119 -4.97 -9.55 7.87
C ALA A 119 -3.87 -10.23 8.71
N LEU A 120 -3.02 -9.44 9.37
CA LEU A 120 -1.92 -9.91 10.22
C LEU A 120 -2.30 -10.18 11.69
N ASP A 121 -3.58 -10.07 12.06
CA ASP A 121 -4.04 -10.25 13.46
C ASP A 121 -3.39 -9.24 14.43
N ALA A 122 -3.08 -8.05 13.91
CA ALA A 122 -2.37 -6.99 14.61
C ALA A 122 -3.11 -5.64 14.55
N TYR A 123 -4.41 -5.66 14.27
CA TYR A 123 -5.25 -4.47 14.29
C TYR A 123 -5.39 -3.93 15.71
N ILE A 124 -5.14 -2.64 15.88
CA ILE A 124 -5.27 -1.92 17.15
C ILE A 124 -6.41 -0.90 16.98
N PRO A 125 -7.55 -1.08 17.68
CA PRO A 125 -8.68 -0.15 17.62
C PRO A 125 -8.27 1.31 17.87
N GLY A 126 -8.76 2.22 17.04
CA GLY A 126 -8.48 3.66 17.09
C GLY A 126 -7.12 4.09 16.53
N GLU A 127 -6.15 3.18 16.46
CA GLU A 127 -4.79 3.47 15.99
C GLU A 127 -4.54 2.99 14.56
N SER A 128 -4.93 1.75 14.28
CA SER A 128 -4.67 1.12 12.99
C SER A 128 -5.58 1.64 11.89
N ASP A 129 -5.01 1.75 10.70
CA ASP A 129 -5.73 1.98 9.47
C ASP A 129 -6.47 0.70 9.04
N ILE A 130 -7.47 0.87 8.19
CA ILE A 130 -8.25 -0.22 7.56
C ILE A 130 -7.79 -0.31 6.11
N ASP A 131 -6.76 -1.12 5.92
CA ASP A 131 -6.14 -1.36 4.62
C ASP A 131 -7.05 -2.16 3.68
N PHE A 132 -7.40 -1.61 2.51
CA PHE A 132 -8.24 -2.30 1.52
C PHE A 132 -7.79 -2.16 0.06
N LEU A 133 -8.19 -3.15 -0.75
CA LEU A 133 -8.14 -3.12 -2.21
C LEU A 133 -9.55 -3.36 -2.75
N CYS A 134 -10.06 -2.42 -3.51
CA CYS A 134 -11.27 -2.57 -4.30
C CYS A 134 -10.85 -2.84 -5.76
N VAL A 135 -11.25 -3.98 -6.30
CA VAL A 135 -10.93 -4.41 -7.66
C VAL A 135 -12.14 -4.19 -8.55
N THR A 136 -11.93 -3.53 -9.69
CA THR A 136 -12.99 -3.25 -10.67
C THR A 136 -12.77 -3.95 -12.00
N ASP A 137 -13.86 -4.21 -12.72
CA ASP A 137 -13.82 -4.61 -14.13
C ASP A 137 -13.62 -3.36 -15.00
N GLY A 138 -12.41 -3.21 -15.53
CA GLY A 138 -12.02 -2.00 -16.24
C GLY A 138 -11.90 -0.77 -15.33
N ASP A 139 -11.55 0.35 -15.97
CA ASP A 139 -11.30 1.61 -15.28
C ASP A 139 -12.60 2.32 -14.89
N LEU A 140 -12.61 2.84 -13.66
CA LEU A 140 -13.68 3.73 -13.20
C LEU A 140 -13.70 5.01 -14.03
N GLN A 141 -14.90 5.42 -14.45
CA GLN A 141 -15.08 6.72 -15.07
C GLN A 141 -15.02 7.81 -14.00
N GLU A 142 -14.79 9.05 -14.43
CA GLU A 142 -14.73 10.19 -13.50
C GLU A 142 -16.03 10.30 -12.69
N VAL A 143 -17.18 10.12 -13.33
CA VAL A 143 -18.49 10.12 -12.67
C VAL A 143 -18.61 9.06 -11.58
N ASP A 144 -18.07 7.85 -11.80
CA ASP A 144 -18.09 6.78 -10.80
C ASP A 144 -17.22 7.18 -9.60
N MET A 145 -16.05 7.75 -9.84
CA MET A 145 -15.15 8.22 -8.78
C MET A 145 -15.79 9.33 -7.94
N TRP A 146 -16.51 10.28 -8.55
CA TRP A 146 -17.27 11.32 -7.84
C TRP A 146 -18.43 10.74 -7.01
N LEU A 147 -19.13 9.72 -7.53
CA LEU A 147 -20.21 9.05 -6.80
C LEU A 147 -19.67 8.23 -5.62
N ILE A 148 -18.52 7.56 -5.79
CA ILE A 148 -17.84 6.83 -4.74
C ILE A 148 -17.33 7.80 -3.66
N GLU A 149 -16.75 8.94 -4.05
CA GLU A 149 -16.36 9.99 -3.10
C GLU A 149 -17.54 10.44 -2.24
N LYS A 150 -18.68 10.73 -2.88
CA LYS A 150 -19.90 11.12 -2.18
C LYS A 150 -20.37 10.02 -1.22
N LEU A 151 -20.41 8.78 -1.68
CA LEU A 151 -20.75 7.63 -0.83
C LEU A 151 -19.79 7.50 0.35
N PHE A 152 -18.49 7.65 0.13
CA PHE A 152 -17.48 7.58 1.18
C PHE A 152 -17.75 8.60 2.29
N PHE A 153 -18.00 9.87 1.94
CA PHE A 153 -18.32 10.90 2.93
C PHE A 153 -19.67 10.69 3.62
N GLU A 154 -20.71 10.25 2.89
CA GLU A 154 -22.02 9.91 3.48
C GLU A 154 -21.90 8.76 4.48
N GLN A 155 -21.16 7.71 4.13
CA GLN A 155 -20.94 6.56 5.01
C GLN A 155 -20.03 6.92 6.18
N MET A 156 -19.01 7.75 5.99
CA MET A 156 -18.14 8.23 7.06
C MET A 156 -18.91 9.07 8.10
N ALA A 157 -19.91 9.85 7.67
CA ALA A 157 -20.78 10.60 8.57
C ALA A 157 -21.64 9.68 9.47
N ILE A 158 -22.02 8.51 8.98
CA ILE A 158 -22.78 7.49 9.74
C ILE A 158 -21.84 6.60 10.57
N HIS A 159 -20.67 6.29 10.00
CA HIS A 159 -19.67 5.39 10.54
C HIS A 159 -18.29 6.06 10.53
N PRO A 160 -17.95 6.84 11.58
CA PRO A 160 -16.69 7.59 11.64
C PRO A 160 -15.43 6.73 11.51
N ILE A 161 -15.50 5.42 11.80
CA ILE A 161 -14.38 4.50 11.61
C ILE A 161 -13.93 4.38 10.15
N LEU A 162 -14.80 4.69 9.17
CA LEU A 162 -14.43 4.68 7.75
C LEU A 162 -13.41 5.78 7.41
N ALA A 163 -13.21 6.77 8.28
CA ALA A 163 -12.11 7.73 8.17
C ALA A 163 -10.72 7.05 8.23
N LYS A 164 -10.65 5.84 8.80
CA LYS A 164 -9.45 4.99 8.84
C LYS A 164 -9.23 4.17 7.57
N LEU A 165 -10.12 4.22 6.58
CA LEU A 165 -9.91 3.50 5.33
C LEU A 165 -8.68 4.02 4.60
N GLU A 166 -7.73 3.13 4.34
CA GLU A 166 -6.58 3.39 3.49
C GLU A 166 -6.52 2.33 2.40
N GLY A 167 -6.66 2.73 1.14
CA GLY A 167 -6.78 1.74 0.08
C GLY A 167 -7.03 2.34 -1.28
N ASN A 168 -7.27 1.49 -2.27
CA ASN A 168 -7.49 1.98 -3.62
C ASN A 168 -8.50 1.17 -4.40
N PHE A 169 -9.06 1.84 -5.40
CA PHE A 169 -9.97 1.32 -6.41
C PHE A 169 -9.16 1.14 -7.68
N LEU A 170 -8.97 -0.11 -8.11
CA LEU A 170 -8.07 -0.44 -9.20
C LEU A 170 -8.68 -1.47 -10.13
N ALA A 171 -8.58 -1.23 -11.43
CA ALA A 171 -9.01 -2.17 -12.44
C ALA A 171 -8.17 -3.45 -12.41
N SER A 172 -8.80 -4.61 -12.60
CA SER A 172 -8.13 -5.92 -12.59
C SER A 172 -6.93 -5.99 -13.54
N HIS A 173 -7.06 -5.45 -14.76
CA HIS A 173 -5.98 -5.41 -15.75
C HIS A 173 -4.77 -4.57 -15.33
N ARG A 174 -4.89 -3.75 -14.29
CA ARG A 174 -3.82 -2.92 -13.71
C ARG A 174 -3.16 -3.56 -12.48
N LEU A 175 -3.63 -4.73 -12.04
CA LEU A 175 -3.02 -5.50 -10.94
C LEU A 175 -1.77 -6.25 -11.42
N THR A 176 -0.75 -5.50 -11.82
CA THR A 176 0.54 -6.04 -12.21
C THR A 176 1.61 -5.51 -11.27
N LEU A 177 2.61 -6.35 -10.98
CA LEU A 177 3.78 -5.92 -10.23
C LEU A 177 4.51 -4.83 -11.02
N HIS A 178 5.07 -3.85 -10.32
CA HIS A 178 5.76 -2.68 -10.91
C HIS A 178 4.85 -1.72 -11.69
N ASN A 179 3.52 -1.87 -11.60
CA ASN A 179 2.62 -0.89 -12.18
C ASN A 179 2.61 0.39 -11.33
N ARG A 180 3.11 1.47 -11.92
CA ARG A 180 2.88 2.82 -11.42
C ARG A 180 1.72 3.40 -12.17
N CYS A 181 0.57 3.45 -11.51
CA CYS A 181 -0.63 4.02 -12.07
C CYS A 181 -1.22 5.08 -11.15
N GLU A 182 -1.96 6.01 -11.74
CA GLU A 182 -2.91 6.81 -10.98
C GLU A 182 -4.19 6.00 -10.80
N CYS A 183 -4.69 5.98 -9.57
CA CYS A 183 -5.99 5.42 -9.25
C CYS A 183 -6.67 6.21 -8.14
N ALA A 184 -7.97 5.98 -7.96
CA ALA A 184 -8.70 6.54 -6.85
C ALA A 184 -8.29 5.87 -5.54
N GLN A 185 -8.24 6.63 -4.45
CA GLN A 185 -7.71 6.20 -3.16
C GLN A 185 -8.47 6.82 -1.98
N CYS A 186 -8.69 6.05 -0.93
CA CYS A 186 -8.94 6.60 0.40
C CYS A 186 -7.61 6.73 1.16
N PHE A 187 -7.35 7.88 1.76
CA PHE A 187 -6.13 8.13 2.54
C PHE A 187 -6.34 9.30 3.50
N GLU A 188 -5.95 9.13 4.77
CA GLU A 188 -6.06 10.17 5.81
C GLU A 188 -7.41 10.92 5.77
N GLU A 189 -8.51 10.18 5.90
CA GLU A 189 -9.89 10.71 5.93
C GLU A 189 -10.38 11.36 4.63
N ALA A 190 -9.57 11.33 3.56
CA ALA A 190 -9.89 11.90 2.27
C ALA A 190 -10.13 10.82 1.20
N TYR A 191 -10.85 11.21 0.15
CA TYR A 191 -10.94 10.49 -1.11
C TYR A 191 -10.20 11.26 -2.19
N LEU A 192 -9.22 10.63 -2.81
CA LEU A 192 -8.40 11.20 -3.87
C LEU A 192 -8.83 10.57 -5.19
N LEU A 193 -9.34 11.37 -6.14
CA LEU A 193 -9.75 10.85 -7.45
C LEU A 193 -8.57 10.30 -8.26
N LYS A 194 -7.40 10.91 -8.11
CA LYS A 194 -6.15 10.49 -8.74
C LYS A 194 -5.02 10.64 -7.75
N SER A 195 -4.40 9.51 -7.42
CA SER A 195 -3.21 9.46 -6.59
C SER A 195 -2.21 8.51 -7.23
N PRO A 196 -0.92 8.88 -7.33
CA PRO A 196 0.11 7.96 -7.77
C PRO A 196 0.18 6.81 -6.76
N ARG A 197 0.04 5.59 -7.25
CA ARG A 197 0.17 4.39 -6.44
C ARG A 197 1.24 3.49 -7.00
N ASP A 198 1.94 2.87 -6.06
CA ASP A 198 3.00 1.94 -6.32
C ASP A 198 2.61 0.57 -5.78
N TRP A 199 2.35 -0.37 -6.69
CA TRP A 199 2.04 -1.73 -6.33
C TRP A 199 3.30 -2.52 -6.05
N ASN A 200 3.63 -2.57 -4.76
CA ASN A 200 4.85 -3.17 -4.28
C ASN A 200 4.65 -4.65 -3.91
N ALA A 201 5.76 -5.38 -3.91
CA ALA A 201 5.81 -6.82 -3.65
C ALA A 201 5.22 -7.18 -2.27
N ILE A 202 5.37 -6.31 -1.27
CA ILE A 202 4.84 -6.54 0.09
C ILE A 202 3.33 -6.61 0.07
N THR A 203 2.69 -5.61 -0.54
CA THR A 203 1.23 -5.49 -0.48
C THR A 203 0.58 -6.61 -1.27
N LEU A 204 1.14 -6.93 -2.44
CA LEU A 204 0.70 -8.05 -3.27
C LEU A 204 0.85 -9.39 -2.54
N LEU A 205 2.03 -9.66 -1.95
CA LEU A 205 2.25 -10.90 -1.20
C LEU A 205 1.31 -11.00 0.00
N LEU A 206 1.07 -9.90 0.73
CA LEU A 206 0.17 -9.89 1.88
C LEU A 206 -1.29 -10.10 1.48
N LEU A 207 -1.75 -9.44 0.41
CA LEU A 207 -3.08 -9.65 -0.16
C LEU A 207 -3.27 -11.10 -0.60
N ARG A 208 -2.30 -11.66 -1.34
CA ARG A 208 -2.37 -13.03 -1.88
C ARG A 208 -2.36 -14.09 -0.78
N SER A 209 -1.54 -13.92 0.25
CA SER A 209 -1.32 -14.95 1.28
C SER A 209 -2.23 -14.82 2.51
N ARG A 210 -2.68 -13.61 2.85
CA ARG A 210 -3.41 -13.31 4.09
C ARG A 210 -4.61 -12.38 3.90
N GLY A 211 -4.87 -11.93 2.66
CA GLY A 211 -5.99 -11.05 2.37
C GLY A 211 -7.33 -11.66 2.78
N ILE A 212 -8.24 -10.82 3.24
CA ILE A 212 -9.59 -11.24 3.64
C ILE A 212 -10.56 -10.75 2.56
N PRO A 213 -11.10 -11.65 1.72
CA PRO A 213 -12.12 -11.26 0.75
C PRO A 213 -13.43 -10.95 1.48
N LEU A 214 -13.94 -9.73 1.29
CA LEU A 214 -15.32 -9.35 1.64
C LEU A 214 -16.27 -9.53 0.45
N LEU A 215 -15.73 -9.45 -0.75
CA LEU A 215 -16.40 -9.72 -2.02
C LEU A 215 -15.35 -10.17 -3.04
N GLY A 216 -15.77 -11.01 -3.99
CA GLY A 216 -14.94 -11.49 -5.10
C GLY A 216 -14.40 -12.91 -4.87
N PRO A 217 -13.62 -13.43 -5.84
CA PRO A 217 -12.95 -14.73 -5.71
C PRO A 217 -11.86 -14.71 -4.63
N ASP A 218 -11.17 -15.83 -4.45
CA ASP A 218 -10.01 -15.86 -3.57
C ASP A 218 -8.93 -14.87 -4.06
N ALA A 219 -8.22 -14.23 -3.14
CA ALA A 219 -7.18 -13.26 -3.50
C ALA A 219 -6.09 -13.90 -4.38
N SER A 220 -5.81 -15.20 -4.23
CA SER A 220 -4.86 -15.92 -5.08
C SER A 220 -5.31 -16.13 -6.53
N GLU A 221 -6.58 -15.88 -6.85
CA GLU A 221 -7.10 -15.96 -8.22
C GLU A 221 -6.87 -14.65 -9.01
N ILE A 222 -6.74 -13.51 -8.32
CA ILE A 222 -6.65 -12.18 -8.96
C ILE A 222 -5.30 -11.49 -8.71
N ILE A 223 -4.73 -11.67 -7.52
CA ILE A 223 -3.50 -10.97 -7.13
C ILE A 223 -2.29 -11.70 -7.71
N PRO A 224 -1.41 -11.04 -8.49
CA PRO A 224 -0.27 -11.70 -9.12
C PRO A 224 0.66 -12.36 -8.09
N GLU A 225 1.36 -13.40 -8.54
CA GLU A 225 2.44 -14.00 -7.76
C GLU A 225 3.60 -13.01 -7.56
N VAL A 226 4.27 -13.18 -6.43
CA VAL A 226 5.46 -12.39 -6.07
C VAL A 226 6.58 -13.37 -5.81
N SER A 227 7.62 -13.31 -6.64
CA SER A 227 8.83 -14.10 -6.45
C SER A 227 9.64 -13.61 -5.26
N SER A 228 10.46 -14.49 -4.69
CA SER A 228 11.40 -14.12 -3.63
C SER A 228 12.37 -13.03 -4.08
N GLN A 229 12.76 -13.00 -5.36
CA GLN A 229 13.64 -11.98 -5.91
C GLN A 229 12.95 -10.60 -5.96
N GLU A 230 11.69 -10.54 -6.37
CA GLU A 230 10.91 -9.29 -6.39
C GLU A 230 10.69 -8.75 -4.97
N LEU A 231 10.39 -9.63 -4.02
CA LEU A 231 10.28 -9.27 -2.60
C LEU A 231 11.61 -8.71 -2.08
N ALA A 232 12.72 -9.41 -2.31
CA ALA A 232 14.05 -8.97 -1.88
C ALA A 232 14.44 -7.63 -2.51
N ASN A 233 14.22 -7.46 -3.81
CA ASN A 233 14.52 -6.20 -4.49
C ASN A 233 13.66 -5.05 -3.93
N ASN A 234 12.39 -5.29 -3.61
CA ASN A 234 11.53 -4.27 -3.01
C ASN A 234 11.96 -3.94 -1.57
N MET A 235 12.36 -4.92 -0.77
CA MET A 235 12.97 -4.69 0.55
C MET A 235 14.22 -3.81 0.45
N MET A 236 15.09 -4.10 -0.52
CA MET A 236 16.30 -3.31 -0.76
C MET A 236 15.99 -1.89 -1.16
N GLY A 237 15.02 -1.69 -2.05
CA GLY A 237 14.51 -0.37 -2.40
C GLY A 237 14.05 0.42 -1.17
N ASN A 238 13.27 -0.22 -0.29
CA ASN A 238 12.78 0.41 0.94
C ASN A 238 13.93 0.76 1.91
N LEU A 239 14.94 -0.10 2.07
CA LEU A 239 16.11 0.21 2.89
C LEU A 239 16.84 1.45 2.37
N LEU A 240 17.09 1.51 1.06
CA LEU A 240 17.73 2.66 0.40
C LEU A 240 16.88 3.92 0.58
N TYR A 241 15.56 3.82 0.45
CA TYR A 241 14.67 4.94 0.71
C TYR A 241 14.82 5.49 2.12
N PHE A 242 14.75 4.62 3.13
CA PHE A 242 14.86 5.05 4.52
C PHE A 242 16.25 5.61 4.81
N GLU A 243 17.32 5.03 4.26
CA GLU A 243 18.67 5.58 4.37
C GLU A 243 18.75 7.01 3.82
N LEU A 244 18.17 7.28 2.65
CA LEU A 244 18.20 8.60 2.01
C LEU A 244 17.27 9.61 2.67
N ASN A 245 16.16 9.17 3.28
CA ASN A 245 15.08 10.05 3.76
C ASN A 245 14.92 10.07 5.29
N MET A 246 15.73 9.32 6.05
CA MET A 246 15.54 9.15 7.48
C MET A 246 15.55 10.45 8.28
N GLU A 247 16.35 11.44 7.87
CA GLU A 247 16.38 12.73 8.57
C GLU A 247 14.99 13.36 8.62
N HIS A 248 14.24 13.30 7.51
CA HIS A 248 12.87 13.81 7.44
C HIS A 248 11.95 13.16 8.47
N TYR A 249 12.04 11.84 8.65
CA TYR A 249 11.22 11.12 9.62
C TYR A 249 11.61 11.43 11.05
N PHE A 250 12.89 11.65 11.33
CA PHE A 250 13.35 11.94 12.68
C PHE A 250 12.95 13.35 13.13
N HIS A 251 12.82 14.29 12.20
CA HIS A 251 12.35 15.64 12.50
C HIS A 251 10.83 15.75 12.70
N LYS A 252 10.05 14.73 12.33
CA LYS A 252 8.58 14.72 12.52
C LYS A 252 8.13 14.35 13.94
N GLY A 253 9.01 13.73 14.72
CA GLY A 253 8.79 13.41 16.13
C GLY A 253 8.65 11.92 16.42
N LEU A 254 8.25 11.62 17.67
CA LEU A 254 8.32 10.28 18.25
C LEU A 254 7.57 9.20 17.44
N ASN A 255 6.36 9.50 16.97
CA ASN A 255 5.53 8.50 16.27
C ASN A 255 6.14 8.09 14.92
N ASP A 256 6.67 9.05 14.16
CA ASP A 256 7.39 8.77 12.90
C ASP A 256 8.69 8.00 13.15
N GLN A 257 9.43 8.33 14.22
CA GLN A 257 10.63 7.59 14.61
C GLN A 257 10.31 6.13 14.96
N VAL A 258 9.25 5.90 15.75
CA VAL A 258 8.77 4.55 16.08
C VAL A 258 8.34 3.81 14.82
N PHE A 259 7.59 4.47 13.93
CA PHE A 259 7.16 3.90 12.66
C PHE A 259 8.36 3.44 11.82
N VAL A 260 9.40 4.26 11.66
CA VAL A 260 10.60 3.91 10.90
C VAL A 260 11.34 2.74 11.55
N VAL A 261 11.58 2.79 12.85
CA VAL A 261 12.30 1.73 13.57
C VAL A 261 11.60 0.38 13.40
N LEU A 262 10.28 0.33 13.60
CA LEU A 262 9.53 -0.91 13.46
C LEU A 262 9.40 -1.37 12.01
N THR A 263 9.35 -0.43 11.05
CA THR A 263 9.34 -0.76 9.62
C THR A 263 10.66 -1.38 9.18
N LEU A 264 11.80 -0.85 9.64
CA LEU A 264 13.13 -1.44 9.40
C LEU A 264 13.28 -2.82 10.02
N CYS A 265 12.70 -3.05 11.20
CA CYS A 265 12.65 -4.38 11.80
C CYS A 265 11.87 -5.36 10.92
N ARG A 266 10.74 -4.92 10.35
CA ARG A 266 9.95 -5.73 9.42
C ARG A 266 10.72 -6.03 8.14
N ILE A 267 11.45 -5.06 7.60
CA ILE A 267 12.30 -5.29 6.43
C ILE A 267 13.38 -6.35 6.74
N LEU A 268 14.10 -6.21 7.86
CA LEU A 268 15.12 -7.18 8.25
C LEU A 268 14.54 -8.58 8.46
N HIS A 269 13.38 -8.69 9.12
CA HIS A 269 12.68 -9.96 9.27
C HIS A 269 12.35 -10.57 7.89
N THR A 270 11.68 -9.80 7.02
CA THR A 270 11.24 -10.28 5.71
C THR A 270 12.40 -10.67 4.81
N MET A 271 13.52 -9.94 4.85
CA MET A 271 14.75 -10.32 4.11
C MET A 271 15.31 -11.68 4.55
N HIS A 272 15.14 -12.03 5.82
CA HIS A 272 15.68 -13.27 6.39
C HIS A 272 14.74 -14.47 6.24
N THR A 273 13.42 -14.25 6.26
CA THR A 273 12.42 -15.33 6.31
C THR A 273 11.63 -15.48 5.02
N GLY A 274 11.57 -14.43 4.19
CA GLY A 274 10.61 -14.33 3.09
C GLY A 274 9.17 -14.07 3.53
N GLU A 275 8.92 -13.93 4.84
CA GLU A 275 7.57 -13.76 5.40
C GLU A 275 7.29 -12.31 5.77
N ILE A 276 6.02 -11.91 5.67
CA ILE A 276 5.53 -10.61 6.12
C ILE A 276 4.74 -10.81 7.41
N VAL A 277 5.22 -10.19 8.49
CA VAL A 277 4.58 -10.22 9.80
C VAL A 277 4.25 -8.81 10.29
N SER A 278 3.56 -8.70 11.43
CA SER A 278 3.26 -7.41 12.04
C SER A 278 4.54 -6.66 12.45
N LYS A 279 4.46 -5.33 12.54
CA LYS A 279 5.57 -4.47 13.00
C LYS A 279 6.13 -4.91 14.35
N GLN A 280 5.24 -5.28 15.27
CA GLN A 280 5.61 -5.78 16.60
C GLN A 280 6.31 -7.14 16.51
N ALA A 281 5.71 -8.13 15.83
CA ALA A 281 6.28 -9.47 15.72
C ALA A 281 7.66 -9.44 15.06
N ALA A 282 7.83 -8.62 14.02
CA ALA A 282 9.12 -8.42 13.38
C ALA A 282 10.16 -7.84 14.35
N ALA A 283 9.80 -6.75 15.05
CA ALA A 283 10.67 -6.11 16.03
C ALA A 283 11.12 -7.05 17.14
N GLU A 284 10.21 -7.87 17.68
CA GLU A 284 10.54 -8.91 18.66
C GLU A 284 11.49 -9.97 18.08
N SER A 285 11.23 -10.43 16.86
CA SER A 285 12.01 -11.50 16.22
C SER A 285 13.48 -11.14 15.94
N VAL A 286 13.77 -9.87 15.67
CA VAL A 286 15.13 -9.42 15.29
C VAL A 286 15.99 -9.03 16.49
N LEU A 287 15.43 -8.98 17.71
CA LEU A 287 16.14 -8.56 18.92
C LEU A 287 17.39 -9.39 19.20
N SER A 288 17.42 -10.67 18.87
CA SER A 288 18.57 -11.55 19.08
C SER A 288 19.73 -11.26 18.10
N ARG A 289 19.44 -10.65 16.95
CA ARG A 289 20.38 -10.43 15.84
C ARG A 289 21.05 -9.05 15.87
N VAL A 290 20.41 -8.08 16.51
CA VAL A 290 20.92 -6.71 16.57
C VAL A 290 21.93 -6.51 17.73
N PRO A 291 22.92 -5.61 17.57
CA PRO A 291 23.83 -5.22 18.64
C PRO A 291 23.10 -4.46 19.76
N ALA A 292 23.83 -4.18 20.86
CA ALA A 292 23.27 -3.56 22.07
C ALA A 292 22.50 -2.26 21.80
N LEU A 293 23.02 -1.38 20.94
CA LEU A 293 22.35 -0.15 20.55
C LEU A 293 20.99 -0.42 19.89
N GLY A 294 20.95 -1.31 18.90
CA GLY A 294 19.73 -1.71 18.22
C GLY A 294 18.70 -2.32 19.18
N LYS A 295 19.15 -3.20 20.10
CA LYS A 295 18.28 -3.75 21.15
C LYS A 295 17.61 -2.67 21.99
N VAL A 296 18.34 -1.63 22.37
CA VAL A 296 17.81 -0.52 23.17
C VAL A 296 16.76 0.27 22.39
N ILE A 297 17.05 0.63 21.14
CA ILE A 297 16.16 1.44 20.29
C ILE A 297 14.88 0.66 19.97
N ILE A 298 14.99 -0.61 19.56
CA ILE A 298 13.82 -1.46 19.27
C ILE A 298 12.94 -1.62 20.51
N LYS A 299 13.53 -1.91 21.68
CA LYS A 299 12.77 -2.03 22.93
C LYS A 299 12.07 -0.72 23.31
N ARG A 300 12.69 0.44 23.09
CA ARG A 300 12.03 1.74 23.28
C ARG A 300 10.85 1.90 22.32
N ALA A 301 11.02 1.56 21.04
CA ALA A 301 9.97 1.67 20.04
C ALA A 301 8.77 0.78 20.39
N LEU A 302 9.02 -0.47 20.79
CA LEU A 302 7.99 -1.39 21.26
C LEU A 302 7.23 -0.85 22.46
N ARG A 303 7.91 -0.26 23.46
CA ARG A 303 7.22 0.33 24.62
C ARG A 303 6.29 1.48 24.23
N VAL A 304 6.71 2.31 23.27
CA VAL A 304 5.86 3.40 22.74
C VAL A 304 4.68 2.82 21.96
N TRP A 305 4.93 1.85 21.09
CA TRP A 305 3.91 1.16 20.28
C TRP A 305 2.83 0.50 21.15
N GLU A 306 3.25 -0.19 22.22
CA GLU A 306 2.38 -0.83 23.20
C GLU A 306 1.74 0.17 24.19
N LYS A 307 2.03 1.47 24.06
CA LYS A 307 1.55 2.53 24.95
C LYS A 307 1.84 2.26 26.43
N ARG A 308 3.02 1.69 26.74
CA ARG A 308 3.40 1.45 28.15
C ARG A 308 3.43 2.75 28.95
N PRO A 309 3.06 2.74 30.25
CA PRO A 309 2.92 3.98 31.03
C PRO A 309 4.17 4.87 31.07
N ASP A 310 5.36 4.28 31.02
CA ASP A 310 6.64 4.99 30.94
C ASP A 310 6.83 5.66 29.58
N ALA A 311 6.44 4.99 28.49
CA ALA A 311 6.52 5.53 27.13
C ALA A 311 5.48 6.61 26.84
N VAL A 312 4.30 6.54 27.47
CA VAL A 312 3.28 7.61 27.41
C VAL A 312 3.83 8.92 27.98
N LYS A 313 4.73 8.87 28.97
CA LYS A 313 5.41 10.06 29.51
C LYS A 313 6.40 10.66 28.52
N ILE A 314 7.15 9.82 27.78
CA ILE A 314 8.08 10.25 26.73
C ILE A 314 7.33 10.99 25.62
N ALA A 315 6.20 10.43 25.17
CA ALA A 315 5.34 11.06 24.17
C ALA A 315 4.81 12.42 24.62
N LYS A 316 4.34 12.53 25.88
CA LYS A 316 3.84 13.79 26.45
C LYS A 316 4.92 14.85 26.66
N ALA A 317 6.17 14.43 26.86
CA ALA A 317 7.31 15.33 27.04
C ALA A 317 7.92 15.81 25.70
N GLY A 318 7.39 15.38 24.55
CA GLY A 318 7.95 15.70 23.24
C GLY A 318 9.37 15.15 23.04
N THR A 319 9.72 14.08 23.74
CA THR A 319 11.07 13.51 23.71
C THR A 319 11.20 12.52 22.56
N ASP A 320 12.27 12.64 21.79
CA ASP A 320 12.62 11.70 20.73
C ASP A 320 12.89 10.30 21.28
N LEU A 321 12.73 9.30 20.41
CA LEU A 321 12.97 7.88 20.70
C LEU A 321 14.44 7.64 21.12
N ALA A 322 15.37 8.29 20.43
CA ALA A 322 16.80 8.31 20.71
C ALA A 322 17.45 9.55 20.04
N PRO A 323 18.67 9.93 20.45
CA PRO A 323 19.43 10.98 19.76
C PRO A 323 19.58 10.71 18.26
N LYS A 324 19.59 11.77 17.44
CA LYS A 324 19.64 11.69 15.96
C LYS A 324 20.80 10.82 15.47
N ASP A 325 22.01 11.01 15.99
CA ASP A 325 23.20 10.23 15.64
C ASP A 325 23.00 8.73 15.91
N LYS A 326 22.28 8.38 16.99
CA LYS A 326 21.98 6.99 17.34
C LYS A 326 20.90 6.37 16.47
N LEU A 327 19.93 7.15 16.02
CA LEU A 327 18.96 6.68 15.03
C LEU A 327 19.60 6.51 13.64
N LEU A 328 20.56 7.37 13.27
CA LEU A 328 21.40 7.19 12.08
C LEU A 328 22.21 5.89 12.15
N GLU A 329 22.92 5.68 13.27
CA GLU A 329 23.68 4.46 13.53
C GLU A 329 22.79 3.20 13.48
N PHE A 330 21.55 3.29 14.00
CA PHE A 330 20.58 2.21 13.93
C PHE A 330 20.26 1.80 12.49
N VAL A 331 20.01 2.74 11.58
CA VAL A 331 19.68 2.40 10.18
C VAL A 331 20.87 1.73 9.49
N SER A 332 22.09 2.22 9.72
CA SER A 332 23.30 1.58 9.20
C SER A 332 23.45 0.14 9.71
N ILE A 333 23.14 -0.12 10.98
CA ILE A 333 23.12 -1.47 11.56
C ILE A 333 22.08 -2.34 10.84
N MET A 334 20.85 -1.86 10.69
CA MET A 334 19.75 -2.63 10.07
C MET A 334 20.03 -2.94 8.60
N LYS A 335 20.59 -1.97 7.86
CA LYS A 335 21.01 -2.17 6.46
C LYS A 335 22.09 -3.24 6.34
N LYS A 336 23.13 -3.16 7.18
CA LYS A 336 24.20 -4.16 7.17
C LYS A 336 23.66 -5.57 7.43
N LEU A 337 22.85 -5.74 8.47
CA LEU A 337 22.26 -7.03 8.83
C LEU A 337 21.27 -7.57 7.78
N ALA A 338 20.65 -6.72 6.97
CA ALA A 338 19.75 -7.14 5.91
C ALA A 338 20.49 -7.55 4.63
N LEU A 339 21.76 -7.14 4.49
CA LEU A 339 22.62 -7.42 3.33
C LEU A 339 23.60 -8.58 3.56
N ASP A 340 23.89 -8.91 4.82
CA ASP A 340 24.72 -10.05 5.25
C ASP A 340 23.93 -11.37 5.20
#